data_AF-A0A7J5AW38-F1
#
_entry.id   AF-A0A7J5AW38-F1
#
_cell.length_a   1.000
_cell.length_b   1.000
_cell.length_c   1.000
_cell.angle_alpha   90.00
_cell.angle_beta   90.00
_cell.angle_gamma   90.00
#
_symmetry.space_group_name_H-M   'P 1'
#
loop_
_entity.id
_entity.type
_entity.pdbx_description
1 polymer ?
#
loop_
_entity_poly.entity_id
_entity_poly.type
_entity_poly.pdbx_seq_one_letter_code
_entity_poly.pdbx_strand_id
1 'polypeptide(L)'
;MTGERVMLDGSRPIRERVQHLHDAWARDGRGRAFLVTGTAFFAVYCWSLNYKIGDSTAPAHDAELAEFVAASYELNGGSVGWNAMLNSREICSTCHDRYRLENLGICTGCMRYTCYGCGEHECCAGELL
;
A
#
# COMPACT_ATOMS: atom_id res chain seq x y z
N MET A 1 1.87 3.46 18.13
CA MET A 1 1.76 4.26 16.88
C MET A 1 1.14 3.33 15.85
N THR A 2 0.03 3.69 15.23
CA THR A 2 -0.68 2.79 14.30
C THR A 2 -0.02 2.81 12.92
N GLY A 3 -0.11 1.69 12.17
CA GLY A 3 0.49 1.58 10.84
C GLY A 3 0.02 2.65 9.85
N GLU A 4 -1.23 3.10 9.99
CA GLU A 4 -1.83 4.16 9.18
C GLU A 4 -1.11 5.51 9.31
N ARG A 5 -0.68 5.90 10.51
CA ARG A 5 0.02 7.18 10.71
C ARG A 5 1.37 7.24 9.99
N VAL A 6 2.09 6.12 9.97
CA VAL A 6 3.37 6.03 9.26
C VAL A 6 3.14 6.10 7.75
N MET A 7 2.12 5.42 7.24
CA MET A 7 1.81 5.45 5.81
C MET A 7 1.34 6.81 5.31
N LEU A 8 0.74 7.64 6.18
CA LEU A 8 0.32 9.00 5.83
C LEU A 8 1.46 10.04 5.87
N ASP A 9 2.68 9.66 6.28
CA ASP A 9 3.84 10.57 6.26
C ASP A 9 4.37 10.77 4.83
N GLY A 10 3.70 11.64 4.07
CA GLY A 10 4.08 11.99 2.71
C GLY A 10 5.41 12.74 2.58
N SER A 11 6.08 13.07 3.68
CA SER A 11 7.44 13.63 3.65
C SER A 11 8.51 12.58 3.34
N ARG A 12 8.17 11.29 3.42
CA ARG A 12 9.09 10.17 3.16
C ARG A 12 8.66 9.33 1.96
N PRO A 13 9.62 8.81 1.17
CA PRO A 13 9.33 7.79 0.16
C PRO A 13 8.58 6.60 0.74
N ILE A 14 7.72 5.96 -0.07
CA ILE A 14 6.91 4.82 0.39
C ILE A 14 7.79 3.67 0.89
N ARG A 15 8.93 3.40 0.24
CA ARG A 15 9.88 2.38 0.67
C ARG A 15 10.33 2.59 2.12
N GLU A 16 10.66 3.81 2.50
CA GLU A 16 11.11 4.12 3.87
C GLU A 16 10.00 3.96 4.90
N ARG A 17 8.76 4.32 4.53
CA ARG A 17 7.58 4.09 5.38
C ARG A 17 7.30 2.60 5.58
N VAL A 18 7.38 1.81 4.52
CA VAL A 18 7.19 0.36 4.58
C VAL A 18 8.31 -0.29 5.41
N GLN A 19 9.56 0.12 5.22
CA GLN A 19 10.68 -0.36 6.02
C GLN A 19 10.49 -0.04 7.51
N HIS A 20 10.05 1.18 7.83
CA HIS A 20 9.78 1.56 9.23
C HIS A 20 8.73 0.66 9.89
N LEU A 21 7.66 0.32 9.15
CA LEU A 21 6.62 -0.59 9.64
C LEU A 21 7.11 -2.01 9.79
N HIS A 22 7.86 -2.51 8.81
CA HIS A 22 8.54 -3.80 8.89
C HIS A 22 9.44 -3.88 10.12
N ASP A 23 10.30 -2.89 10.35
CA ASP A 23 11.25 -2.89 11.47
C ASP A 23 10.54 -2.83 12.82
N ALA A 24 9.42 -2.11 12.90
CA ALA A 24 8.58 -2.08 14.09
C ALA A 24 7.88 -3.43 14.32
N TRP A 25 7.35 -4.05 13.26
CA TRP A 25 6.74 -5.37 13.28
C TRP A 25 7.72 -6.46 13.73
N ALA A 26 8.93 -6.47 13.16
CA ALA A 26 9.99 -7.41 13.52
C ALA A 26 10.42 -7.25 14.99
N ARG A 27 10.58 -6.00 15.47
CA ARG A 27 10.97 -5.70 16.85
C ARG A 27 9.93 -6.12 17.88
N ASP A 28 8.64 -6.09 17.52
CA ASP A 28 7.53 -6.52 18.37
C ASP A 28 7.26 -8.04 18.30
N GLY A 29 8.16 -8.82 17.70
CA GLY A 29 7.97 -10.26 17.58
C GLY A 29 6.89 -10.64 16.56
N ARG A 30 6.74 -9.83 15.50
CA ARG A 30 5.83 -10.05 14.36
C ARG A 30 4.33 -10.00 14.74
N GLY A 31 3.97 -9.17 15.71
CA GLY A 31 2.58 -8.98 16.16
C GLY A 31 1.65 -8.33 15.13
N ARG A 32 0.36 -8.70 15.14
CA ARG A 32 -0.66 -8.17 14.22
C ARG A 32 -0.86 -6.65 14.29
N ALA A 33 -0.49 -6.01 15.41
CA ALA A 33 -0.72 -4.58 15.66
C ALA A 33 0.05 -3.65 14.71
N PHE A 34 1.11 -4.15 14.05
CA PHE A 34 1.97 -3.40 13.15
C PHE A 34 1.71 -3.69 11.66
N LEU A 35 0.88 -4.69 11.37
CA LEU A 35 0.47 -5.00 10.01
C LEU A 35 -0.47 -3.93 9.46
N VAL A 36 -0.41 -3.71 8.16
CA VAL A 36 -1.24 -2.69 7.49
C VAL A 36 -2.60 -3.26 7.09
N THR A 37 -3.62 -2.41 7.07
CA THR A 37 -4.99 -2.72 6.65
C THR A 37 -5.57 -1.62 5.76
N GLY A 38 -6.69 -1.89 5.08
CA GLY A 38 -7.42 -0.88 4.31
C GLY A 38 -6.56 -0.20 3.23
N THR A 39 -6.65 1.13 3.13
CA THR A 39 -5.88 1.94 2.16
C THR A 39 -4.37 1.81 2.31
N ALA A 40 -3.88 1.70 3.55
CA ALA A 40 -2.45 1.48 3.81
C ALA A 40 -2.00 0.13 3.22
N PHE A 41 -2.78 -0.93 3.45
CA PHE A 41 -2.51 -2.24 2.86
C PHE A 41 -2.56 -2.20 1.33
N PHE A 42 -3.58 -1.57 0.74
CA PHE A 42 -3.67 -1.44 -0.72
C PHE A 42 -2.42 -0.81 -1.32
N ALA A 43 -1.94 0.32 -0.77
CA ALA A 43 -0.73 0.98 -1.23
C ALA A 43 0.52 0.09 -1.10
N VAL A 44 0.71 -0.56 0.06
CA VAL A 44 1.87 -1.43 0.32
C VAL A 44 1.87 -2.64 -0.60
N TYR A 45 0.71 -3.24 -0.83
CA TYR A 45 0.59 -4.42 -1.67
C TYR A 45 0.83 -4.06 -3.15
N CYS A 46 0.18 -3.02 -3.68
CA CYS A 46 0.46 -2.54 -5.04
C CYS A 46 1.93 -2.16 -5.22
N TRP A 47 2.54 -1.49 -4.25
CA TRP A 47 3.96 -1.15 -4.26
C TRP A 47 4.83 -2.41 -4.33
N SER A 48 4.55 -3.40 -3.48
CA SER A 48 5.32 -4.66 -3.45
C SER A 48 5.26 -5.43 -4.77
N LEU A 49 4.11 -5.38 -5.46
CA LEU A 49 3.92 -5.97 -6.78
C LEU A 49 4.68 -5.20 -7.86
N ASN A 50 4.58 -3.86 -7.87
CA ASN A 50 5.25 -3.00 -8.83
C ASN A 50 6.79 -3.16 -8.77
N TYR A 51 7.34 -3.25 -7.56
CA TYR A 51 8.78 -3.43 -7.34
C TYR A 51 9.22 -4.90 -7.21
N LYS A 52 8.29 -5.86 -7.38
CA LYS A 52 8.56 -7.30 -7.35
C LYS A 52 9.34 -7.77 -6.11
N ILE A 53 8.98 -7.25 -4.93
CA ILE A 53 9.71 -7.52 -3.68
C ILE A 53 9.74 -9.02 -3.34
N GLY A 54 8.67 -9.76 -3.65
CA GLY A 54 8.57 -11.20 -3.40
C GLY A 54 9.19 -12.11 -4.48
N ASP A 55 9.67 -11.56 -5.59
CA ASP A 55 10.30 -12.35 -6.67
C ASP A 55 11.78 -12.55 -6.36
N SER A 56 12.18 -13.78 -6.04
CA SER A 56 13.57 -14.12 -5.70
C SER A 56 14.58 -13.89 -6.82
N THR A 57 14.12 -13.63 -8.04
CA THR A 57 14.96 -13.31 -9.20
C THR A 57 15.08 -11.81 -9.45
N ALA A 58 14.27 -10.98 -8.78
CA ALA A 58 14.29 -9.54 -8.97
C ALA A 58 15.47 -8.89 -8.21
N PRO A 59 16.13 -7.85 -8.78
CA PRO A 59 17.18 -7.11 -8.08
C PRO A 59 16.71 -6.43 -6.79
N ALA A 60 15.41 -6.14 -6.70
CA ALA A 60 14.79 -5.51 -5.54
C ALA A 60 14.22 -6.53 -4.54
N HIS A 61 14.50 -7.83 -4.71
CA HIS A 61 14.05 -8.87 -3.81
C HIS A 61 14.47 -8.59 -2.37
N ASP A 62 13.52 -8.71 -1.45
CA ASP A 62 13.74 -8.57 -0.01
C ASP A 62 12.82 -9.57 0.71
N ALA A 63 13.42 -10.65 1.22
CA ALA A 63 12.67 -11.76 1.80
C ALA A 63 11.94 -11.37 3.10
N GLU A 64 12.53 -10.51 3.93
CA GLU A 64 11.93 -10.08 5.19
C GLU A 64 10.77 -9.11 4.91
N LEU A 65 10.96 -8.21 3.96
CA LEU A 65 9.90 -7.31 3.54
C LEU A 65 8.76 -8.06 2.84
N ALA A 66 9.07 -9.08 2.04
CA ALA A 66 8.07 -9.97 1.46
C ALA A 66 7.27 -10.72 2.54
N GLU A 67 7.92 -11.15 3.62
CA GLU A 67 7.25 -11.77 4.78
C GLU A 67 6.22 -10.82 5.41
N PHE A 68 6.59 -9.56 5.62
CA PHE A 68 5.69 -8.53 6.17
C PHE A 68 4.49 -8.25 5.25
N VAL A 69 4.74 -8.15 3.93
CA VAL A 69 3.68 -7.96 2.94
C VAL A 69 2.73 -9.15 2.94
N ALA A 70 3.25 -10.38 2.96
CA ALA A 70 2.45 -11.59 3.02
C ALA A 70 1.62 -11.67 4.31
N ALA A 71 2.20 -11.35 5.47
CA ALA A 71 1.48 -11.31 6.74
C ALA A 71 0.34 -10.27 6.72
N SER A 72 0.59 -9.10 6.13
CA SER A 72 -0.43 -8.07 5.94
C SER A 72 -1.53 -8.54 4.98
N TYR A 73 -1.19 -9.24 3.90
CA TYR A 73 -2.14 -9.83 2.96
C TYR A 73 -3.07 -10.85 3.64
N GLU A 74 -2.51 -11.77 4.42
CA GLU A 74 -3.29 -12.76 5.18
C GLU A 74 -4.18 -12.09 6.24
N LEU A 75 -3.69 -11.05 6.94
CA LEU A 75 -4.52 -10.28 7.88
C LEU A 75 -5.75 -9.67 7.19
N ASN A 76 -5.61 -9.21 5.96
CA ASN A 76 -6.69 -8.61 5.18
C ASN A 76 -7.61 -9.65 4.51
N GLY A 77 -7.45 -10.95 4.81
CA GLY A 77 -8.31 -12.02 4.30
C GLY A 77 -7.78 -12.69 3.02
N GLY A 78 -6.49 -12.54 2.73
CA GLY A 78 -5.83 -13.16 1.61
C GLY A 78 -6.49 -12.84 0.27
N SER A 79 -6.65 -13.84 -0.59
CA SER A 79 -7.21 -13.66 -1.94
C SER A 79 -8.67 -13.20 -1.93
N VAL A 80 -9.46 -13.72 -0.99
CA VAL A 80 -10.87 -13.33 -0.82
C VAL A 80 -10.95 -11.87 -0.40
N GLY A 81 -10.14 -11.47 0.57
CA GLY A 81 -10.05 -10.10 1.05
C GLY A 81 -9.56 -9.12 -0.01
N TRP A 82 -8.52 -9.49 -0.75
CA TRP A 82 -8.00 -8.71 -1.88
C TRP A 82 -9.06 -8.50 -2.96
N ASN A 83 -9.75 -9.56 -3.38
CA ASN A 83 -10.82 -9.45 -4.37
C ASN A 83 -11.99 -8.60 -3.86
N ALA A 84 -12.37 -8.74 -2.59
CA ALA A 84 -13.41 -7.91 -1.99
C ALA A 84 -13.00 -6.43 -1.96
N MET A 85 -11.74 -6.15 -1.63
CA MET A 85 -11.15 -4.82 -1.63
C MET A 85 -11.16 -4.21 -3.04
N LEU A 86 -10.69 -4.93 -4.06
CA LEU A 86 -10.71 -4.46 -5.46
C LEU A 86 -12.13 -4.14 -5.98
N ASN A 87 -13.13 -4.90 -5.54
CA ASN A 87 -14.53 -4.69 -5.89
C ASN A 87 -15.22 -3.57 -5.07
N SER A 88 -14.59 -3.10 -3.98
CA SER A 88 -15.09 -1.98 -3.19
C SER A 88 -15.10 -0.69 -4.01
N ARG A 89 -15.90 0.29 -3.59
CA ARG A 89 -16.03 1.58 -4.29
C ARG A 89 -15.45 2.73 -3.49
N GLU A 90 -14.42 3.34 -4.03
CA GLU A 90 -13.73 4.50 -3.47
C GLU A 90 -13.96 5.75 -4.32
N ILE A 91 -13.63 6.91 -3.73
CA ILE A 91 -13.84 8.23 -4.35
C ILE A 91 -12.53 8.72 -4.97
N CYS A 92 -12.58 9.15 -6.23
CA CYS A 92 -11.47 9.87 -6.85
C CYS A 92 -11.29 11.23 -6.16
N SER A 93 -10.08 11.55 -5.73
CA SER A 93 -9.79 12.79 -4.99
C SER A 93 -9.82 14.05 -5.86
N THR A 94 -9.99 13.91 -7.18
CA THR A 94 -10.03 15.02 -8.15
C THR A 94 -11.45 15.26 -8.65
N CYS A 95 -12.07 14.28 -9.32
CA CYS A 95 -13.43 14.43 -9.85
C CYS A 95 -14.54 14.11 -8.84
N HIS A 96 -14.21 13.53 -7.69
CA HIS A 96 -15.16 13.13 -6.64
C HIS A 96 -16.19 12.05 -7.06
N ASP A 97 -16.03 11.44 -8.25
CA ASP A 97 -16.82 10.30 -8.67
C ASP A 97 -16.38 9.00 -7.97
N ARG A 98 -17.31 8.04 -7.96
CA ARG A 98 -17.13 6.74 -7.31
C ARG A 98 -16.77 5.66 -8.33
N TYR A 99 -15.64 5.01 -8.11
CA TYR A 99 -15.13 3.94 -8.96
C TYR A 99 -14.90 2.69 -8.13
N ARG A 100 -14.88 1.52 -8.78
CA ARG A 100 -14.28 0.35 -8.13
C ARG A 100 -12.80 0.61 -7.89
N LEU A 101 -12.27 0.12 -6.78
CA LEU A 101 -10.88 0.34 -6.42
C LEU A 101 -9.90 -0.20 -7.47
N GLU A 102 -10.25 -1.30 -8.16
CA GLU A 102 -9.49 -1.80 -9.32
C GLU A 102 -9.33 -0.81 -10.49
N ASN A 103 -10.15 0.26 -10.53
CA ASN A 103 -10.10 1.30 -11.56
C ASN A 103 -9.54 2.63 -11.03
N LEU A 104 -8.88 2.60 -9.88
CA LEU A 104 -8.23 3.75 -9.27
C LEU A 104 -6.75 3.44 -9.07
N GLY A 105 -5.90 4.43 -9.32
CA GLY A 105 -4.54 4.42 -8.80
C GLY A 105 -4.46 5.10 -7.43
N ILE A 106 -3.38 4.85 -6.71
CA ILE A 106 -3.08 5.50 -5.41
C ILE A 106 -1.76 6.29 -5.47
N CYS A 107 -1.78 7.59 -5.12
CA CYS A 107 -0.50 8.33 -4.97
C CYS A 107 0.20 7.81 -3.73
N THR A 108 1.38 7.23 -3.90
CA THR A 108 2.20 6.77 -2.77
C THR A 108 2.59 7.91 -1.83
N GLY A 109 2.68 9.14 -2.31
CA GLY A 109 3.05 10.30 -1.49
C GLY A 109 1.93 10.76 -0.56
N CYS A 110 0.72 10.95 -1.08
CA CYS A 110 -0.40 11.52 -0.32
C CYS A 110 -1.51 10.52 0.03
N MET A 111 -1.37 9.24 -0.38
CA MET A 111 -2.31 8.15 -0.10
C MET A 111 -3.74 8.39 -0.61
N ARG A 112 -3.89 9.30 -1.57
CA ARG A 112 -5.16 9.64 -2.21
C ARG A 112 -5.37 8.83 -3.48
N TYR A 113 -6.62 8.38 -3.68
CA TYR A 113 -7.04 7.70 -4.91
C TYR A 113 -7.30 8.68 -6.05
N THR A 114 -6.93 8.30 -7.27
CA THR A 114 -7.24 9.03 -8.51
C THR A 114 -7.71 8.07 -9.60
N CYS A 115 -8.69 8.48 -10.38
CA CYS A 115 -9.12 7.70 -11.53
C CYS A 115 -8.22 7.96 -12.74
N TYR A 116 -8.17 7.01 -13.67
CA TYR A 116 -7.34 7.12 -14.88
C TYR A 116 -7.70 8.33 -15.77
N GLY A 117 -8.91 8.88 -15.64
CA GLY A 117 -9.32 10.10 -16.35
C GLY A 117 -8.79 11.40 -15.73
N CYS A 118 -8.53 11.42 -14.42
CA CYS A 118 -7.98 12.60 -13.74
C CYS A 118 -6.45 12.63 -13.76
N GLY A 119 -5.79 11.49 -13.92
CA GLY A 119 -4.34 11.41 -14.00
C GLY A 119 -3.62 11.72 -12.68
N GLU A 120 -2.37 12.17 -12.80
CA GLU A 120 -1.45 12.42 -11.70
C GLU A 120 -1.87 13.62 -10.83
N HIS A 121 -1.43 13.60 -9.57
CA HIS A 121 -1.59 14.75 -8.67
C HIS A 121 -0.39 15.70 -8.88
N GLU A 122 -0.60 16.83 -9.55
CA GLU A 122 0.45 17.83 -9.88
C GLU A 122 1.28 18.32 -8.67
N CYS A 123 0.76 18.15 -7.45
CA CYS A 123 1.41 18.60 -6.20
C CYS A 123 1.93 17.46 -5.30
N CYS A 124 1.94 16.19 -5.75
CA CYS A 124 2.36 15.03 -4.95
C CYS A 124 3.75 14.56 -5.41
N ALA A 125 4.74 14.49 -4.52
CA ALA A 125 6.06 13.92 -4.85
C ALA A 125 6.08 12.37 -4.93
N GLY A 126 4.90 11.74 -4.87
CA GLY A 126 4.78 10.28 -4.91
C GLY A 126 4.40 9.78 -6.30
N GLU A 127 4.82 8.55 -6.60
CA GLU A 127 4.37 7.83 -7.79
C GLU A 127 2.90 7.41 -7.67
N LEU A 128 2.24 7.28 -8.82
CA LEU A 128 0.91 6.67 -8.93
C LEU A 128 1.07 5.17 -9.20
N LEU A 129 0.50 4.34 -8.32
CA LEU A 129 0.45 2.88 -8.45
C LEU A 129 -0.94 2.42 -8.88
#